data_AF-A0A931SIC7-F1
#
_entry.id   AF-A0A931SIC7-F1
#
_cell.length_a   1.000
_cell.length_b   1.000
_cell.length_c   1.000
_cell.angle_alpha   90.00
_cell.angle_beta   90.00
_cell.angle_gamma   90.00
#
_symmetry.space_group_name_H-M   'P 1'
#
loop_
_entity.id
_entity.type
_entity.pdbx_description
1 polymer ?
#
loop_
_entity_poly.entity_id
_entity_poly.type
_entity_poly.pdbx_seq_one_letter_code
_entity_poly.pdbx_strand_id
1 'polypeptide(L)'
;MTHGWPSIALACAFGALIGTLTVLEISMRFEYGSYLWSIGALVGGIAAYVVIDFRHFCAGVAHPYRRTVAWRPYSLWWKALAAMSGGIAVAYCSIVGVSGAVLAYVSDAPMSVAIGTLYMILGVSVLGALLGWLMTSESSNGANDAADRERRLRNTIEMGWNYILYGNPIGVALAVFCGLKWPRGAYSAPAIAHAVPVTINAMRHAGHTVAQLVVGVFVYIHSQRRTICFVDATIGATIGYFFGSAIIGAVAGALLGVINYEIVSVWWLRLVPASR
;
A
#
# COMPACT_ATOMS: atom_id res chain seq x y z
N MET A 1 2.69 -8.13 -37.86
CA MET A 1 1.98 -7.82 -36.61
C MET A 1 1.55 -9.14 -36.00
N THR A 2 2.32 -9.66 -35.05
CA THR A 2 2.02 -10.95 -34.41
C THR A 2 0.83 -10.78 -33.48
N HIS A 3 -0.12 -11.71 -33.58
CA HIS A 3 -1.40 -11.72 -32.91
C HIS A 3 -1.31 -11.30 -31.42
N GLY A 4 -1.89 -10.15 -31.06
CA GLY A 4 -1.89 -9.64 -29.68
C GLY A 4 -2.95 -10.26 -28.78
N TRP A 5 -3.87 -11.06 -29.33
CA TRP A 5 -4.96 -11.70 -28.57
C TRP A 5 -4.49 -12.71 -27.51
N PRO A 6 -3.41 -13.51 -27.68
CA PRO A 6 -3.00 -14.48 -26.66
C PRO A 6 -2.56 -13.78 -25.36
N SER A 7 -1.85 -12.66 -25.48
CA SER A 7 -1.46 -11.86 -24.30
C SER A 7 -2.65 -11.24 -23.57
N ILE A 8 -3.72 -10.87 -24.29
CA ILE A 8 -4.96 -10.34 -23.71
C ILE A 8 -5.68 -11.46 -22.97
N ALA A 9 -5.88 -12.59 -23.64
CA ALA A 9 -6.53 -13.76 -23.06
C ALA A 9 -5.83 -14.21 -21.77
N LEU A 10 -4.50 -14.34 -21.79
CA LEU A 10 -3.71 -14.72 -20.62
C LEU A 10 -3.80 -13.67 -19.49
N ALA A 11 -3.67 -12.39 -19.81
CA ALA A 11 -3.77 -11.33 -18.80
C ALA A 11 -5.15 -11.32 -18.13
N CYS A 12 -6.23 -11.46 -18.92
CA CYS A 12 -7.58 -11.51 -18.38
C CYS A 12 -7.83 -12.80 -17.58
N ALA A 13 -7.30 -13.94 -18.04
CA ALA A 13 -7.39 -15.22 -17.33
C ALA A 13 -6.72 -15.16 -15.97
N PHE A 14 -5.46 -14.69 -15.91
CA PHE A 14 -4.72 -14.58 -14.65
C PHE A 14 -5.31 -13.52 -13.72
N GLY A 15 -5.76 -12.37 -14.27
CA GLY A 15 -6.45 -11.36 -13.48
C GLY A 15 -7.74 -11.90 -12.85
N ALA A 16 -8.58 -12.58 -13.65
CA ALA A 16 -9.80 -13.20 -13.15
C ALA A 16 -9.51 -14.30 -12.13
N LEU A 17 -8.50 -15.15 -12.36
CA LEU A 17 -8.05 -16.17 -11.41
C LEU A 17 -7.66 -15.57 -10.05
N ILE A 18 -6.77 -14.57 -10.06
CA ILE A 18 -6.31 -13.88 -8.85
C ILE A 18 -7.49 -13.20 -8.15
N GLY A 19 -8.35 -12.53 -8.92
CA GLY A 19 -9.53 -11.85 -8.39
C GLY A 19 -10.51 -12.81 -7.72
N THR A 20 -10.83 -13.93 -8.36
CA THR A 20 -11.70 -14.98 -7.80
C THR A 20 -11.08 -15.62 -6.55
N LEU A 21 -9.79 -15.96 -6.56
CA LEU A 21 -9.13 -16.50 -5.36
C LEU A 21 -9.18 -15.51 -4.19
N THR A 22 -8.94 -14.23 -4.47
CA THR A 22 -8.97 -13.18 -3.45
C THR A 22 -10.35 -13.04 -2.83
N VAL A 23 -11.42 -12.99 -3.62
CA VAL A 23 -12.78 -12.90 -3.08
C VAL A 23 -13.21 -14.15 -2.35
N LEU A 24 -12.88 -15.36 -2.85
CA LEU A 24 -13.23 -16.60 -2.15
C LEU A 24 -12.56 -16.64 -0.78
N GLU A 25 -11.29 -16.22 -0.68
CA GLU A 25 -10.60 -16.15 0.60
C GLU A 25 -11.23 -15.12 1.56
N ILE A 26 -11.59 -13.94 1.06
CA ILE A 26 -12.29 -12.91 1.85
C ILE A 26 -13.65 -13.44 2.34
N SER A 27 -14.40 -14.09 1.45
CA SER A 27 -15.71 -14.68 1.74
C SER A 27 -15.64 -15.78 2.79
N MET A 28 -14.55 -16.55 2.85
CA MET A 28 -14.37 -17.62 3.83
C MET A 28 -13.91 -17.08 5.20
N ARG A 29 -13.12 -15.99 5.22
CA ARG A 29 -12.54 -15.46 6.47
C ARG A 29 -13.39 -14.45 7.20
N PHE A 30 -14.22 -13.70 6.50
CA PHE A 30 -15.01 -12.61 7.09
C PHE A 30 -16.50 -12.95 7.05
N GLU A 31 -17.20 -12.75 8.16
CA GLU A 31 -18.65 -12.99 8.29
C GLU A 31 -19.46 -12.23 7.23
N TYR A 32 -19.05 -10.99 6.93
CA TYR A 32 -19.62 -10.15 5.87
C TYR A 32 -18.83 -10.20 4.56
N GLY A 33 -17.91 -11.17 4.42
CA GLY A 33 -17.01 -11.28 3.28
C GLY A 33 -17.73 -11.53 1.96
N SER A 34 -18.92 -12.13 2.01
CA SER A 34 -19.78 -12.32 0.84
C SER A 34 -20.23 -11.00 0.20
N TYR A 35 -20.34 -9.91 0.96
CA TYR A 35 -20.67 -8.57 0.42
C TYR A 35 -19.46 -7.85 -0.18
N LEU A 36 -18.25 -8.34 0.09
CA LEU A 36 -16.97 -7.73 -0.34
C LEU A 36 -16.47 -8.28 -1.67
N TRP A 37 -17.34 -8.91 -2.47
CA TRP A 37 -16.94 -9.54 -3.74
C TRP A 37 -16.36 -8.58 -4.77
N SER A 38 -16.82 -7.33 -4.74
CA SER A 38 -16.33 -6.27 -5.61
C SER A 38 -14.85 -5.96 -5.38
N ILE A 39 -14.32 -6.17 -4.17
CA ILE A 39 -12.90 -5.97 -3.86
C ILE A 39 -12.04 -6.97 -4.62
N GLY A 40 -12.37 -8.27 -4.56
CA GLY A 40 -11.63 -9.29 -5.30
C GLY A 40 -11.72 -9.09 -6.81
N ALA A 41 -12.90 -8.72 -7.32
CA ALA A 41 -13.06 -8.40 -8.74
C ALA A 41 -12.18 -7.22 -9.18
N LEU A 42 -12.13 -6.16 -8.37
CA LEU A 42 -11.29 -4.98 -8.63
C LEU A 42 -9.79 -5.31 -8.56
N VAL A 43 -9.37 -6.13 -7.60
CA VAL A 43 -7.97 -6.63 -7.51
C VAL A 43 -7.60 -7.42 -8.76
N GLY A 44 -8.49 -8.30 -9.23
CA GLY A 44 -8.29 -9.06 -10.47
C GLY A 44 -8.19 -8.17 -11.71
N GLY A 45 -9.06 -7.17 -11.81
CA GLY A 45 -9.00 -6.14 -12.85
C GLY A 45 -7.68 -5.39 -12.85
N ILE A 46 -7.22 -4.91 -11.67
CA ILE A 46 -5.93 -4.21 -11.53
C ILE A 46 -4.77 -5.13 -11.95
N ALA A 47 -4.78 -6.39 -11.53
CA ALA A 47 -3.74 -7.34 -11.91
C ALA A 47 -3.65 -7.51 -13.43
N ALA A 48 -4.79 -7.70 -14.12
CA ALA A 48 -4.82 -7.76 -15.59
C ALA A 48 -4.33 -6.45 -16.23
N TYR A 49 -4.75 -5.29 -15.69
CA TYR A 49 -4.36 -3.96 -16.19
C TYR A 49 -2.84 -3.72 -16.12
N VAL A 50 -2.18 -4.23 -15.07
CA VAL A 50 -0.74 -4.10 -14.86
C VAL A 50 0.05 -5.09 -15.74
N VAL A 51 -0.41 -6.34 -15.82
CA VAL A 51 0.29 -7.41 -16.54
C VAL A 51 0.27 -7.20 -18.05
N ILE A 52 -0.83 -6.67 -18.60
CA ILE A 52 -0.93 -6.38 -20.02
C ILE A 52 0.07 -5.25 -20.38
N ASP A 53 1.07 -5.60 -21.18
CA ASP A 53 2.20 -4.73 -21.51
C ASP A 53 2.92 -4.17 -20.25
N PHE A 54 3.39 -5.09 -19.41
CA PHE A 54 4.12 -4.79 -18.18
C PHE A 54 5.34 -3.89 -18.42
N ARG A 55 6.03 -4.03 -19.55
CA ARG A 55 7.17 -3.16 -19.90
C ARG A 55 6.75 -1.70 -20.06
N HIS A 56 5.66 -1.44 -20.80
CA HIS A 56 5.12 -0.11 -20.94
C HIS A 56 4.54 0.42 -19.61
N PHE A 57 3.99 -0.46 -18.77
CA PHE A 57 3.57 -0.10 -17.41
C PHE A 57 4.76 0.42 -16.59
N CYS A 58 5.86 -0.35 -16.52
CA CYS A 58 7.06 0.06 -15.80
C CYS A 58 7.67 1.36 -16.35
N ALA A 59 7.71 1.52 -17.67
CA ALA A 59 8.15 2.76 -18.31
C ALA A 59 7.25 3.95 -17.93
N GLY A 60 5.93 3.72 -17.92
CA GLY A 60 4.94 4.72 -17.53
C GLY A 60 4.85 5.01 -16.04
N VAL A 61 5.38 4.16 -15.17
CA VAL A 61 5.65 4.50 -13.77
C VAL A 61 6.93 5.30 -13.65
N ALA A 62 7.99 4.87 -14.33
CA ALA A 62 9.30 5.50 -14.27
C ALA A 62 9.29 6.95 -14.81
N HIS A 63 8.52 7.22 -15.86
CA HIS A 63 8.49 8.55 -16.50
C HIS A 63 7.88 9.65 -15.59
N PRO A 64 6.65 9.52 -15.08
CA PRO A 64 6.08 10.44 -14.10
C PRO A 64 6.87 10.45 -12.80
N TYR A 65 7.40 9.31 -12.34
CA TYR A 65 8.26 9.30 -11.16
C TYR A 65 9.46 10.25 -11.33
N ARG A 66 10.16 10.19 -12.47
CA ARG A 66 11.28 11.10 -12.77
C ARG A 66 10.89 12.58 -12.86
N ARG A 67 9.63 12.89 -13.19
CA ARG A 67 9.15 14.26 -13.47
C ARG A 67 8.46 14.90 -12.26
N THR A 68 7.65 14.13 -11.55
CA THR A 68 6.84 14.59 -10.42
C THR A 68 7.61 14.51 -9.12
N VAL A 69 8.46 13.49 -8.98
CA VAL A 69 9.21 13.22 -7.76
C VAL A 69 10.62 13.76 -7.94
N ALA A 70 10.81 15.06 -7.66
CA ALA A 70 12.16 15.64 -7.49
C ALA A 70 12.94 14.96 -6.34
N TRP A 71 12.23 14.21 -5.50
CA TRP A 71 12.76 13.40 -4.42
C TRP A 71 13.51 12.18 -4.99
N ARG A 72 14.85 12.28 -4.98
CA ARG A 72 15.76 11.17 -5.25
C ARG A 72 16.33 10.69 -3.92
N PRO A 73 15.74 9.67 -3.28
CA PRO A 73 16.25 9.19 -2.01
C PRO A 73 17.64 8.60 -2.20
N TYR A 74 18.62 9.19 -1.52
CA TYR A 74 19.97 8.67 -1.42
C TYR A 74 20.10 7.79 -0.17
N SER A 75 21.22 7.09 -0.02
CA SER A 75 21.41 6.08 1.03
C SER A 75 21.08 6.57 2.44
N LEU A 76 21.39 7.84 2.77
CA LEU A 76 21.09 8.43 4.08
C LEU A 76 19.58 8.58 4.32
N TRP A 77 18.82 8.97 3.29
CA TRP A 77 17.36 9.09 3.39
C TRP A 77 16.74 7.73 3.71
N TRP A 78 17.20 6.65 3.06
CA TRP A 78 16.72 5.30 3.35
C TRP A 78 17.07 4.83 4.76
N LYS A 79 18.26 5.19 5.27
CA LYS A 79 18.64 4.92 6.66
C LYS A 79 17.75 5.67 7.66
N ALA A 80 17.47 6.94 7.40
CA ALA A 80 16.55 7.74 8.22
C ALA A 80 15.14 7.15 8.20
N LEU A 81 14.63 6.76 7.03
CA LEU A 81 13.33 6.12 6.91
C LEU A 81 13.29 4.82 7.72
N ALA A 82 14.27 3.94 7.54
CA ALA A 82 14.31 2.64 8.21
C ALA A 82 14.40 2.79 9.73
N ALA A 83 15.30 3.66 10.22
CA ALA A 83 15.47 3.92 11.64
C ALA A 83 14.20 4.53 12.27
N MET A 84 13.60 5.53 11.61
CA MET A 84 12.44 6.22 12.13
C MET A 84 11.16 5.36 12.07
N SER A 85 10.93 4.69 10.95
CA SER A 85 9.78 3.78 10.79
C SER A 85 9.89 2.59 11.74
N GLY A 86 11.09 2.01 11.88
CA GLY A 86 11.35 0.94 12.83
C GLY A 86 11.17 1.40 14.28
N GLY A 87 11.72 2.56 14.64
CA GLY A 87 11.58 3.13 15.97
C GLY A 87 10.13 3.40 16.36
N ILE A 88 9.37 4.06 15.49
CA ILE A 88 7.94 4.32 15.75
C ILE A 88 7.16 3.00 15.80
N ALA A 89 7.37 2.07 14.86
CA ALA A 89 6.67 0.79 14.87
C ALA A 89 6.95 -0.03 16.15
N VAL A 90 8.20 -0.04 16.63
CA VAL A 90 8.59 -0.68 17.90
C VAL A 90 7.93 0.02 19.09
N ALA A 91 7.93 1.36 19.13
CA ALA A 91 7.28 2.12 20.20
C ALA A 91 5.79 1.80 20.29
N TYR A 92 5.07 1.84 19.17
CA TYR A 92 3.65 1.52 19.14
C TYR A 92 3.36 0.05 19.44
N CYS A 93 4.16 -0.88 18.90
CA CYS A 93 4.02 -2.30 19.20
C CYS A 93 4.18 -2.56 20.69
N SER A 94 5.10 -1.86 21.34
CA SER A 94 5.38 -2.00 22.77
C SER A 94 4.26 -1.41 23.62
N ILE A 95 3.74 -0.22 23.27
CA ILE A 95 2.61 0.39 23.98
C ILE A 95 1.38 -0.50 23.87
N VAL A 96 0.98 -0.85 22.63
CA VAL A 96 -0.22 -1.66 22.39
C VAL A 96 -0.05 -3.08 22.95
N GLY A 97 1.14 -3.67 22.80
CA GLY A 97 1.44 -5.01 23.30
C GLY A 97 1.45 -5.10 24.82
N VAL A 98 2.15 -4.19 25.50
CA VAL A 98 2.20 -4.17 26.97
C VAL A 98 0.84 -3.82 27.55
N SER A 99 0.16 -2.79 27.03
CA SER A 99 -1.19 -2.42 27.51
C SER A 99 -2.21 -3.53 27.23
N GLY A 100 -2.15 -4.17 26.05
CA GLY A 100 -3.01 -5.29 25.70
C GLY A 100 -2.77 -6.52 26.57
N ALA A 101 -1.52 -6.86 26.84
CA ALA A 101 -1.16 -7.98 27.73
C ALA A 101 -1.62 -7.73 29.17
N VAL A 102 -1.44 -6.52 29.70
CA VAL A 102 -1.93 -6.13 31.03
C VAL A 102 -3.45 -6.21 31.08
N LEU A 103 -4.14 -5.67 30.08
CA LEU A 103 -5.61 -5.71 30.02
C LEU A 103 -6.11 -7.16 29.96
N ALA A 104 -5.52 -7.99 29.11
CA ALA A 104 -5.88 -9.40 28.97
C ALA A 104 -5.66 -10.19 30.27
N TYR A 105 -4.55 -9.94 30.96
CA TYR A 105 -4.26 -10.55 32.27
C TYR A 105 -5.28 -10.15 33.33
N VAL A 106 -5.68 -8.87 33.37
CA VAL A 106 -6.65 -8.37 34.36
C VAL A 106 -8.08 -8.82 34.07
N SER A 107 -8.42 -9.05 32.79
CA SER A 107 -9.80 -9.33 32.35
C SER A 107 -10.10 -10.81 32.10
N ASP A 108 -9.14 -11.71 32.34
CA ASP A 108 -9.26 -13.16 32.06
C ASP A 108 -9.76 -13.42 30.62
N ALA A 109 -9.23 -12.64 29.67
CA ALA A 109 -9.79 -12.54 28.33
C ALA A 109 -9.58 -13.82 27.49
N PRO A 110 -10.55 -14.21 26.65
CA PRO A 110 -10.43 -15.39 25.81
C PRO A 110 -9.38 -15.21 24.69
N MET A 111 -8.87 -16.33 24.17
CA MET A 111 -7.83 -16.39 23.11
C MET A 111 -8.18 -15.55 21.85
N SER A 112 -9.46 -15.38 21.53
CA SER A 112 -9.92 -14.51 20.44
C SER A 112 -9.52 -13.04 20.63
N VAL A 113 -9.49 -12.55 21.87
CA VAL A 113 -9.05 -11.19 22.21
C VAL A 113 -7.54 -11.04 22.01
N ALA A 114 -6.75 -12.08 22.32
CA ALA A 114 -5.31 -12.07 22.06
C ALA A 114 -5.00 -11.97 20.56
N ILE A 115 -5.71 -12.75 19.73
CA ILE A 115 -5.59 -12.67 18.26
C ILE A 115 -6.01 -11.28 17.75
N GLY A 116 -7.13 -10.74 18.23
CA GLY A 116 -7.55 -9.37 17.91
C GLY A 116 -6.50 -8.32 18.29
N THR A 117 -5.86 -8.49 19.44
CA THR A 117 -4.78 -7.62 19.91
C THR A 117 -3.55 -7.71 18.99
N LEU A 118 -3.18 -8.90 18.52
CA LEU A 118 -2.09 -9.07 17.54
C LEU A 118 -2.38 -8.35 16.21
N TYR A 119 -3.62 -8.44 15.71
CA TYR A 119 -4.01 -7.69 14.50
C TYR A 119 -3.97 -6.18 14.73
N MET A 120 -4.42 -5.71 15.89
CA MET A 120 -4.32 -4.31 16.28
C MET A 120 -2.86 -3.84 16.36
N ILE A 121 -1.99 -4.63 16.99
CA ILE A 121 -0.54 -4.36 17.05
C ILE A 121 0.03 -4.22 15.63
N LEU A 122 -0.27 -5.18 14.75
CA LEU A 122 0.18 -5.13 13.36
C LEU A 122 -0.32 -3.87 12.64
N GLY A 123 -1.61 -3.57 12.75
CA GLY A 123 -2.22 -2.39 12.13
C GLY A 123 -1.60 -1.08 12.63
N VAL A 124 -1.40 -0.95 13.94
CA VAL A 124 -0.78 0.23 14.54
C VAL A 124 0.71 0.32 14.18
N SER A 125 1.45 -0.79 14.09
CA SER A 125 2.84 -0.79 13.62
C SER A 125 2.96 -0.36 12.16
N VAL A 126 2.06 -0.79 11.28
CA VAL A 126 2.00 -0.31 9.88
C VAL A 126 1.72 1.19 9.85
N LEU A 127 0.76 1.68 10.64
CA LEU A 127 0.49 3.11 10.76
C LEU A 127 1.71 3.88 11.28
N GLY A 128 2.40 3.33 12.27
CA GLY A 128 3.64 3.89 12.82
C GLY A 128 4.76 3.99 11.78
N ALA A 129 4.92 2.96 10.94
CA ALA A 129 5.88 2.99 9.84
C ALA A 129 5.51 4.08 8.80
N LEU A 130 4.22 4.26 8.48
CA LEU A 130 3.76 5.34 7.60
C LEU A 130 4.05 6.73 8.19
N LEU A 131 3.90 6.90 9.51
CA LEU A 131 4.29 8.14 10.19
C LEU A 131 5.81 8.39 10.12
N GLY A 132 6.63 7.33 10.23
CA GLY A 132 8.08 7.42 10.03
C GLY A 132 8.46 7.88 8.63
N TRP A 133 7.72 7.44 7.61
CA TRP A 133 7.86 7.94 6.24
C TRP A 133 7.55 9.42 6.10
N LEU A 134 6.48 9.89 6.73
CA LEU A 134 6.11 11.31 6.72
C LEU A 134 7.18 12.18 7.39
N MET A 135 7.64 11.81 8.59
CA MET A 135 8.66 12.59 9.31
C MET A 135 10.00 12.63 8.57
N THR A 136 10.40 11.53 7.93
CA THR A 136 11.62 11.48 7.11
C THR A 136 11.50 12.34 5.86
N SER A 137 10.31 12.32 5.21
CA SER A 137 10.04 13.13 4.03
C SER A 137 10.06 14.62 4.34
N GLU A 138 9.45 15.01 5.46
CA GLU A 138 9.43 16.40 5.93
C GLU A 138 10.84 16.89 6.27
N SER A 139 11.60 16.10 7.03
CA SER A 139 12.99 16.42 7.40
C SER A 139 13.89 16.62 6.17
N SER A 140 13.60 15.91 5.08
CA SER A 140 14.31 16.04 3.81
C SER A 140 13.88 17.24 2.97
N ASN A 141 12.57 17.51 2.92
CA ASN A 141 11.99 18.53 2.03
C ASN A 141 12.01 19.94 2.62
N GLY A 142 12.01 20.07 3.96
CA GLY A 142 12.06 21.35 4.66
C GLY A 142 13.47 21.93 4.89
N ALA A 143 14.50 21.35 4.25
CA ALA A 143 15.88 21.78 4.40
C ALA A 143 16.22 22.96 3.47
N ASN A 144 16.93 23.96 3.99
CA ASN A 144 17.31 25.16 3.22
C ASN A 144 18.43 24.87 2.21
N ASP A 145 19.35 23.97 2.55
CA ASP A 145 20.46 23.56 1.72
C ASP A 145 20.78 22.05 1.92
N ALA A 146 21.79 21.55 1.20
CA ALA A 146 22.18 20.14 1.27
C ALA A 146 22.78 19.72 2.62
N ALA A 147 23.49 20.64 3.31
CA ALA A 147 24.12 20.36 4.59
C ALA A 147 23.07 20.32 5.72
N ASP A 148 22.09 21.22 5.69
CA ASP A 148 20.91 21.22 6.57
C ASP A 148 20.11 19.93 6.38
N ARG A 149 19.89 19.50 5.12
CA ARG A 149 19.21 18.23 4.82
C ARG A 149 19.92 17.03 5.44
N GLU A 150 21.24 16.96 5.28
CA GLU A 150 22.04 15.88 5.85
C GLU A 150 21.98 15.88 7.38
N ARG A 151 22.14 17.05 8.01
CA ARG A 151 22.03 17.20 9.47
C ARG A 151 20.67 16.74 9.99
N ARG A 152 19.58 17.18 9.35
CA ARG A 152 18.21 16.78 9.74
C ARG A 152 18.00 15.28 9.63
N LEU A 153 18.44 14.67 8.52
CA LEU A 153 18.32 13.21 8.35
C LEU A 153 19.14 12.43 9.37
N ARG A 154 20.33 12.91 9.76
CA ARG A 154 21.12 12.30 10.85
C ARG A 154 20.39 12.39 12.19
N ASN A 155 19.81 13.55 12.50
CA ASN A 155 18.98 13.72 13.71
C ASN A 155 17.76 12.77 13.68
N THR A 156 17.13 12.58 12.51
CA THR A 156 16.03 11.61 12.33
C THR A 156 16.51 10.17 12.57
N ILE A 157 17.70 9.80 12.09
CA ILE A 157 18.30 8.48 12.34
C ILE A 157 18.52 8.27 13.85
N GLU A 158 19.15 9.24 14.53
CA GLU A 158 19.41 9.17 15.97
C GLU A 158 18.10 9.07 16.77
N MET A 159 17.10 9.86 16.41
CA MET A 159 15.77 9.81 17.02
C MET A 159 15.09 8.45 16.81
N GLY A 160 15.13 7.91 15.59
CA GLY A 160 14.62 6.58 15.28
C GLY A 160 15.29 5.48 16.11
N TRP A 161 16.62 5.51 16.23
CA TRP A 161 17.36 4.57 17.08
C TRP A 161 17.02 4.72 18.56
N ASN A 162 16.84 5.94 19.05
CA ASN A 162 16.39 6.17 20.42
C ASN A 162 15.00 5.57 20.66
N TYR A 163 14.08 5.66 19.69
CA TYR A 163 12.79 4.96 19.81
C TYR A 163 12.91 3.44 19.79
N ILE A 164 13.85 2.86 19.04
CA ILE A 164 14.10 1.41 19.09
C ILE A 164 14.66 0.99 20.47
N LEU A 165 15.64 1.75 20.98
CA LEU A 165 16.35 1.43 22.22
C LEU A 165 15.49 1.66 23.47
N TYR A 166 14.65 2.70 23.49
CA TYR A 166 13.86 3.08 24.66
C TYR A 166 12.38 2.76 24.52
N GLY A 167 11.87 2.63 23.29
CA GLY A 167 10.48 2.31 23.00
C GLY A 167 10.18 0.83 22.84
N ASN A 168 11.15 -0.07 23.06
CA ASN A 168 10.88 -1.51 23.07
C ASN A 168 10.05 -1.94 24.31
N PRO A 169 9.48 -3.16 24.34
CA PRO A 169 8.55 -3.56 25.39
C PRO A 169 9.18 -3.55 26.78
N ILE A 170 10.47 -3.87 26.88
CA ILE A 170 11.22 -3.84 28.15
C ILE A 170 11.37 -2.39 28.63
N GLY A 171 11.75 -1.47 27.75
CA GLY A 171 11.87 -0.04 28.06
C GLY A 171 10.54 0.57 28.48
N VAL A 172 9.47 0.27 27.76
CA VAL A 172 8.11 0.72 28.10
C VAL A 172 7.65 0.12 29.42
N ALA A 173 7.84 -1.19 29.63
CA ALA A 173 7.48 -1.85 30.88
C ALA A 173 8.26 -1.25 32.06
N LEU A 174 9.57 -1.06 31.95
CA LEU A 174 10.39 -0.42 33.00
C LEU A 174 9.93 1.01 33.28
N ALA A 175 9.60 1.81 32.25
CA ALA A 175 9.08 3.15 32.44
C ALA A 175 7.75 3.16 33.20
N VAL A 176 6.85 2.24 32.86
CA VAL A 176 5.57 2.04 33.55
C VAL A 176 5.78 1.57 35.00
N PHE A 177 6.62 0.56 35.21
CA PHE A 177 6.86 -0.05 36.52
C PHE A 177 7.61 0.86 37.49
N CYS A 178 8.64 1.57 37.02
CA CYS A 178 9.44 2.41 37.89
C CYS A 178 8.75 3.73 38.26
N GLY A 179 7.52 3.99 37.80
CA GLY A 179 6.84 5.28 37.93
C GLY A 179 7.71 6.43 37.40
N LEU A 180 8.71 6.09 36.58
CA LEU A 180 9.74 6.98 36.10
C LEU A 180 8.98 7.93 35.21
N LYS A 181 8.91 9.20 35.62
CA LYS A 181 8.31 10.24 34.81
C LYS A 181 9.01 10.18 33.47
N TRP A 182 8.31 9.58 32.50
CA TRP A 182 8.65 9.53 31.10
C TRP A 182 9.40 10.82 30.79
N PRO A 183 10.66 10.74 30.35
CA PRO A 183 11.68 11.74 30.61
C PRO A 183 11.06 13.13 30.59
N ARG A 184 11.00 13.79 31.77
CA ARG A 184 10.39 15.13 31.96
C ARG A 184 10.91 16.19 30.97
N GLY A 185 11.97 15.90 30.19
CA GLY A 185 12.40 16.66 29.02
C GLY A 185 11.45 16.58 27.82
N ALA A 186 10.43 15.73 27.85
CA ALA A 186 9.28 15.79 26.98
C ALA A 186 8.39 16.98 27.40
N TYR A 187 8.83 18.19 27.04
CA TYR A 187 7.95 19.32 26.71
C TYR A 187 7.11 18.96 25.46
N SER A 188 6.52 17.77 25.46
CA SER A 188 5.92 17.15 24.30
C SER A 188 4.54 17.73 24.03
N ALA A 189 3.80 18.22 25.03
CA ALA A 189 2.49 18.83 24.75
C ALA A 189 2.60 20.04 23.79
N PRO A 190 3.43 21.07 24.05
CA PRO A 190 3.61 22.17 23.11
C PRO A 190 4.35 21.72 21.83
N ALA A 191 5.34 20.83 21.92
CA ALA A 191 6.05 20.33 20.73
C ALA A 191 5.15 19.49 19.81
N ILE A 192 4.24 18.67 20.37
CA ILE A 192 3.21 17.93 19.65
C ILE A 192 2.19 18.90 19.07
N ALA A 193 1.74 19.90 19.85
CA ALA A 193 0.82 20.91 19.36
C ALA A 193 1.38 21.70 18.17
N HIS A 194 2.69 22.00 18.17
CA HIS A 194 3.39 22.59 17.01
C HIS A 194 3.67 21.58 15.88
N ALA A 195 3.92 20.31 16.20
CA ALA A 195 4.17 19.27 15.21
C ALA A 195 2.92 18.87 14.43
N VAL A 196 1.73 18.92 15.03
CA VAL A 196 0.45 18.57 14.38
C VAL A 196 0.19 19.38 13.10
N PRO A 197 0.17 20.73 13.10
CA PRO A 197 -0.09 21.49 11.88
C PRO A 197 1.00 21.30 10.82
N VAL A 198 2.25 21.13 11.25
CA VAL A 198 3.37 20.84 10.35
C VAL A 198 3.20 19.46 9.69
N THR A 199 2.84 18.45 10.48
CA THR A 199 2.54 17.10 9.99
C THR A 199 1.36 17.10 9.02
N ILE A 200 0.29 17.84 9.32
CA ILE A 200 -0.88 18.00 8.44
C ILE A 200 -0.46 18.62 7.11
N ASN A 201 0.35 19.69 7.15
CA ASN A 201 0.86 20.32 5.92
C ASN A 201 1.78 19.39 5.12
N ALA A 202 2.64 18.62 5.79
CA ALA A 202 3.48 17.61 5.17
C ALA A 202 2.65 16.49 4.53
N MET A 203 1.62 15.99 5.23
CA MET A 203 0.66 15.03 4.70
C MET A 203 -0.08 15.58 3.47
N ARG A 204 -0.50 16.84 3.50
CA ARG A 204 -1.16 17.49 2.37
C ARG A 204 -0.23 17.58 1.16
N HIS A 205 1.04 17.94 1.37
CA HIS A 205 2.03 18.03 0.31
C HIS A 205 2.41 16.65 -0.25
N ALA A 206 2.59 15.66 0.63
CA ALA A 206 2.80 14.26 0.25
C ALA A 206 1.61 13.72 -0.55
N GLY A 207 0.38 13.98 -0.07
CA GLY A 207 -0.86 13.60 -0.75
C GLY A 207 -0.97 14.24 -2.13
N HIS A 208 -0.63 15.53 -2.28
CA HIS A 208 -0.61 16.19 -3.58
C HIS A 208 0.45 15.59 -4.52
N THR A 209 1.65 15.28 -3.99
CA THR A 209 2.72 14.65 -4.79
C THR A 209 2.34 13.25 -5.25
N VAL A 210 1.76 12.44 -4.35
CA VAL A 210 1.24 11.10 -4.67
C VAL A 210 0.10 11.21 -5.68
N ALA A 211 -0.83 12.17 -5.52
CA ALA A 211 -1.91 12.39 -6.47
C ALA A 211 -1.37 12.77 -7.85
N GLN A 212 -0.40 13.69 -7.94
CA GLN A 212 0.24 14.04 -9.20
C GLN A 212 1.00 12.85 -9.81
N LEU A 213 1.64 12.02 -9.00
CA LEU A 213 2.29 10.80 -9.47
C LEU A 213 1.25 9.83 -10.03
N VAL A 214 0.19 9.53 -9.28
CA VAL A 214 -0.89 8.63 -9.69
C VAL A 214 -1.56 9.13 -10.97
N VAL A 215 -1.88 10.42 -11.06
CA VAL A 215 -2.45 11.03 -12.27
C VAL A 215 -1.47 10.93 -13.43
N GLY A 216 -0.19 11.26 -13.23
CA GLY A 216 0.81 11.16 -14.28
C GLY A 216 1.03 9.73 -14.78
N VAL A 217 1.06 8.75 -13.86
CA VAL A 217 1.13 7.31 -14.15
C VAL A 217 -0.11 6.87 -14.90
N PHE A 218 -1.29 7.25 -14.43
CA PHE A 218 -2.55 6.92 -15.08
C PHE A 218 -2.60 7.48 -16.50
N VAL A 219 -2.39 8.78 -16.69
CA VAL A 219 -2.42 9.42 -18.02
C VAL A 219 -1.43 8.79 -18.99
N TYR A 220 -0.24 8.42 -18.53
CA TYR A 220 0.77 7.80 -19.39
C TYR A 220 0.46 6.35 -19.74
N ILE A 221 0.04 5.56 -18.76
CA ILE A 221 -0.16 4.11 -18.92
C ILE A 221 -1.51 3.80 -19.55
N HIS A 222 -2.51 4.65 -19.34
CA HIS A 222 -3.88 4.40 -19.75
C HIS A 222 -3.98 4.22 -21.25
N SER A 223 -4.48 3.04 -21.64
CA SER A 223 -4.77 2.70 -23.02
C SER A 223 -6.09 1.93 -23.06
N GLN A 224 -6.84 2.09 -24.16
CA GLN A 224 -8.12 1.40 -24.34
C GLN A 224 -7.99 -0.12 -24.16
N ARG A 225 -6.88 -0.70 -24.62
CA ARG A 225 -6.56 -2.13 -24.47
C ARG A 225 -6.48 -2.57 -22.99
N ARG A 226 -5.83 -1.77 -22.15
CA ARG A 226 -5.72 -2.06 -20.70
C ARG A 226 -7.08 -1.96 -20.01
N THR A 227 -7.90 -0.97 -20.39
CA THR A 227 -9.26 -0.81 -19.86
C THR A 227 -10.14 -2.00 -20.21
N ILE A 228 -10.06 -2.49 -21.46
CA ILE A 228 -10.76 -3.70 -21.89
C ILE A 228 -10.33 -4.90 -21.04
N CYS A 229 -9.02 -5.13 -20.89
CA CYS A 229 -8.52 -6.24 -20.07
C CYS A 229 -8.95 -6.13 -18.59
N PHE A 230 -8.96 -4.92 -18.04
CA PHE A 230 -9.45 -4.67 -16.68
C PHE A 230 -10.91 -5.08 -16.52
N VAL A 231 -11.77 -4.65 -17.45
CA VAL A 231 -13.21 -4.96 -17.42
C VAL A 231 -13.44 -6.46 -17.59
N ASP A 232 -12.80 -7.09 -18.57
CA ASP A 232 -12.98 -8.52 -18.85
C ASP A 232 -12.49 -9.40 -17.69
N ALA A 233 -11.35 -9.04 -17.07
CA ALA A 233 -10.86 -9.72 -15.87
C ALA A 233 -11.76 -9.51 -14.65
N THR A 234 -12.33 -8.31 -14.49
CA THR A 234 -13.27 -8.01 -13.40
C THR A 234 -14.55 -8.85 -13.55
N ILE A 235 -15.13 -8.89 -14.74
CA ILE A 235 -16.32 -9.71 -15.04
C ILE A 235 -15.99 -11.21 -14.85
N GLY A 236 -14.84 -11.66 -15.37
CA GLY A 236 -14.37 -13.04 -15.17
C GLY A 236 -14.23 -13.40 -13.69
N ALA A 237 -13.64 -12.50 -12.89
CA ALA A 237 -13.49 -12.69 -11.44
C ALA A 237 -14.86 -12.80 -10.74
N THR A 238 -15.82 -11.94 -11.12
CA THR A 238 -17.19 -11.96 -10.61
C THR A 238 -17.91 -13.27 -10.97
N ILE A 239 -17.79 -13.74 -12.21
CA ILE A 239 -18.34 -15.04 -12.62
C ILE A 239 -17.71 -16.15 -11.77
N GLY A 240 -16.38 -16.20 -11.65
CA GLY A 240 -15.70 -17.22 -10.86
C GLY A 240 -16.15 -17.23 -9.39
N TYR A 241 -16.44 -16.06 -8.81
CA TYR A 241 -17.00 -15.96 -7.45
C TYR A 241 -18.37 -16.60 -7.33
N PHE A 242 -19.33 -16.23 -8.20
CA PHE A 242 -20.69 -16.76 -8.13
C PHE A 242 -20.77 -18.27 -8.43
N PHE A 243 -19.80 -18.80 -9.19
CA PHE A 243 -19.66 -20.24 -9.42
C PHE A 243 -18.79 -20.95 -8.39
N GLY A 244 -18.20 -20.23 -7.43
CA GLY A 244 -17.31 -20.81 -6.41
C GLY A 244 -16.03 -21.43 -6.97
N SER A 245 -15.58 -21.03 -8.17
CA SER A 245 -14.45 -21.64 -8.86
C SER A 245 -13.57 -20.62 -9.58
N ALA A 246 -12.32 -20.53 -9.12
CA ALA A 246 -11.31 -19.68 -9.72
C ALA A 246 -10.96 -20.11 -11.16
N ILE A 247 -11.04 -21.42 -11.46
CA ILE A 247 -10.81 -21.94 -12.81
C ILE A 247 -11.90 -21.45 -13.76
N ILE A 248 -13.18 -21.49 -13.34
CA ILE A 248 -14.30 -20.97 -14.14
C ILE A 248 -14.11 -19.47 -14.39
N GLY A 249 -13.73 -18.71 -13.36
CA GLY A 249 -13.42 -17.29 -13.51
C GLY A 249 -12.30 -17.01 -14.51
N ALA A 250 -11.21 -17.78 -14.45
CA ALA A 250 -10.07 -17.67 -15.37
C ALA A 250 -10.48 -17.95 -16.84
N VAL A 251 -11.24 -19.03 -17.06
CA VAL A 251 -11.75 -19.38 -18.41
C VAL A 251 -12.70 -18.30 -18.92
N ALA A 252 -13.63 -17.82 -18.08
CA ALA A 252 -14.55 -16.75 -18.44
C ALA A 252 -13.80 -15.45 -18.80
N GLY A 253 -12.83 -15.05 -17.99
CA GLY A 253 -11.98 -13.89 -18.27
C GLY A 253 -11.19 -14.03 -19.57
N ALA A 254 -10.64 -15.21 -19.85
CA ALA A 254 -9.93 -15.49 -21.10
C ALA A 254 -10.85 -15.35 -22.32
N LEU A 255 -12.03 -15.97 -22.27
CA LEU A 255 -13.01 -15.94 -23.36
C LEU A 255 -13.52 -14.52 -23.61
N LEU A 256 -13.89 -13.79 -22.55
CA LEU A 256 -14.30 -12.40 -22.65
C LEU A 256 -13.19 -11.54 -23.26
N GLY A 257 -11.94 -11.71 -22.83
CA GLY A 257 -10.80 -10.99 -23.40
C GLY A 257 -10.60 -11.22 -24.89
N VAL A 258 -10.75 -12.46 -25.38
CA VAL A 258 -10.66 -12.79 -26.81
C VAL A 258 -11.83 -12.21 -27.59
N ILE A 259 -13.06 -12.43 -27.11
CA ILE A 259 -14.28 -11.98 -27.78
C ILE A 259 -14.31 -10.46 -27.86
N ASN A 260 -14.00 -9.77 -26.77
CA ASN A 260 -14.02 -8.31 -26.69
C ASN A 260 -12.92 -7.69 -27.56
N TYR A 261 -11.74 -8.32 -27.63
CA TYR A 261 -10.69 -7.92 -28.56
C TYR A 261 -11.14 -8.00 -30.02
N GLU A 262 -11.70 -9.13 -30.45
CA GLU A 262 -12.16 -9.31 -31.82
C GLU A 262 -13.35 -8.39 -32.15
N ILE A 263 -14.40 -8.39 -31.33
CA ILE A 263 -15.62 -7.61 -31.61
C ILE A 263 -15.37 -6.10 -31.49
N VAL A 264 -14.77 -5.64 -30.39
CA VAL A 264 -14.65 -4.20 -30.15
C VAL A 264 -13.45 -3.62 -30.86
N SER A 265 -12.28 -4.27 -30.81
CA SER A 265 -11.06 -3.67 -31.36
C SER A 265 -10.98 -3.81 -32.89
N VAL A 266 -11.35 -4.98 -33.43
CA VAL A 266 -11.26 -5.24 -34.87
C VAL A 266 -12.51 -4.75 -35.59
N TRP A 267 -13.69 -5.18 -35.14
CA TRP A 267 -14.93 -4.90 -35.88
C TRP A 267 -15.47 -3.49 -35.63
N TRP A 268 -15.57 -3.08 -34.37
CA TRP A 268 -16.24 -1.82 -34.04
C TRP A 268 -15.31 -0.61 -34.20
N LEU A 269 -14.14 -0.65 -33.58
CA LEU A 269 -13.20 0.49 -33.58
C LEU A 269 -12.28 0.52 -34.81
N ARG A 270 -12.17 -0.58 -35.55
CA ARG A 270 -11.30 -0.72 -36.76
C ARG A 270 -9.87 -0.23 -36.52
N LEU A 271 -9.34 -0.43 -35.31
CA LEU A 271 -8.04 0.12 -34.89
C LEU A 271 -6.85 -0.57 -35.55
N VAL A 272 -7.05 -1.79 -36.05
CA VAL A 272 -6.04 -2.54 -36.79
C VAL A 272 -6.39 -2.40 -38.28
N PRO A 273 -5.51 -1.82 -39.13
CA PRO A 273 -5.72 -1.83 -40.56
C PRO A 273 -5.84 -3.30 -40.99
N ALA A 274 -6.95 -3.63 -41.67
CA ALA A 274 -7.19 -4.97 -42.17
C ALA A 274 -5.99 -5.37 -43.04
N SER A 275 -5.09 -6.18 -42.50
CA SER A 275 -3.99 -6.74 -43.26
C SER A 275 -4.59 -7.73 -44.25
N ARG A 276 -4.91 -7.21 -45.44
CA ARG A 276 -5.08 -8.03 -46.64
C ARG A 276 -3.70 -8.27 -47.25
#